data_AF-A0A5M6CBU9-F1
#
_entry.id   AF-A0A5M6CBU9-F1
#
_cell.length_a   1.000
_cell.length_b   1.000
_cell.length_c   1.000
_cell.angle_alpha   90.00
_cell.angle_beta   90.00
_cell.angle_gamma   90.00
#
_symmetry.space_group_name_H-M   'P 1'
#
loop_
_entity.id
_entity.type
_entity.pdbx_description
1 polymer ?
#
loop_
_entity_poly.entity_id
_entity_poly.type
_entity_poly.pdbx_seq_one_letter_code
_entity_poly.pdbx_strand_id
1 'polypeptide(L)'
;MGTTREGRIKQFCKKEGMNLDFYNQQVSNGLKWCFKCRKWISKALFNIDNSRWDRLVSKCRFCQRVKVKVVTKGRVSTFKGKLHTEDSKQKMRIINKGPGNPNWKGGISSLILQIRNTERYKKWRRDVYRKDQFTCTHCNVKKAGNNITIDADHIIPLAKIVFEDNIKTIEEALLNERIFEVENGRCLCRKCHKNTPTWGVNINKKIRNGKRK
;
A
#
# COMPACT_ATOMS: atom_id res chain seq x y z
N MET A 1 3.44 41.86 -11.56
CA MET A 1 4.60 41.06 -12.03
C MET A 1 5.21 40.34 -10.83
N GLY A 2 5.34 39.01 -10.86
CA GLY A 2 5.93 38.25 -9.76
C GLY A 2 7.44 38.51 -9.67
N THR A 3 7.97 38.75 -8.48
CA THR A 3 9.41 38.93 -8.27
C THR A 3 10.19 37.70 -8.74
N THR A 4 11.21 37.91 -9.56
CA THR A 4 12.11 36.85 -10.06
C THR A 4 12.83 36.17 -8.89
N ARG A 5 13.29 34.93 -9.11
CA ARG A 5 14.03 34.16 -8.09
C ARG A 5 15.23 34.93 -7.56
N GLU A 6 16.03 35.49 -8.46
CA GLU A 6 17.18 36.32 -8.10
C GLU A 6 16.77 37.56 -7.31
N GLY A 7 15.67 38.22 -7.70
CA GLY A 7 15.11 39.33 -6.94
C GLY A 7 14.77 38.96 -5.50
N ARG A 8 14.17 37.78 -5.29
CA ARG A 8 13.87 37.27 -3.93
C ARG A 8 15.13 36.95 -3.13
N ILE A 9 16.17 36.41 -3.76
CA ILE A 9 17.44 36.13 -3.09
C ILE A 9 18.14 37.45 -2.72
N LYS A 10 18.20 38.43 -3.62
CA LYS A 10 18.77 39.77 -3.34
C LYS A 10 18.05 40.46 -2.18
N GLN A 11 16.72 40.44 -2.17
CA GLN A 11 15.92 40.98 -1.07
C GLN A 11 16.21 40.25 0.26
N PHE A 12 16.31 38.93 0.23
CA PHE A 12 16.67 38.12 1.39
C PHE A 12 18.08 38.47 1.92
N CYS A 13 19.07 38.55 1.02
CA CYS A 13 20.45 38.87 1.37
C CYS A 13 20.54 40.25 2.04
N LYS A 14 19.85 41.25 1.46
CA LYS A 14 19.73 42.59 2.05
C LYS A 14 19.11 42.55 3.45
N LYS A 15 18.07 41.74 3.66
CA LYS A 15 17.35 41.64 4.94
C LYS A 15 18.18 40.99 6.06
N GLU A 16 18.93 39.94 5.75
CA GLU A 16 19.77 39.25 6.74
C GLU A 16 21.21 39.83 6.82
N GLY A 17 21.48 40.94 6.13
CA GLY A 17 22.78 41.61 6.17
C GLY A 17 23.92 40.81 5.55
N MET A 18 23.64 40.02 4.51
CA MET A 18 24.63 39.19 3.82
C MET A 18 24.82 39.62 2.36
N ASN A 19 26.02 39.40 1.83
CA ASN A 19 26.29 39.57 0.40
C ASN A 19 25.68 38.40 -0.40
N LEU A 20 25.19 38.69 -1.61
CA LEU A 20 24.73 37.71 -2.58
C LEU A 20 25.81 36.68 -2.94
N ASP A 21 27.06 37.10 -3.06
CA ASP A 21 28.18 36.20 -3.41
C ASP A 21 28.44 35.19 -2.29
N PHE A 22 28.44 35.67 -1.04
CA PHE A 22 28.53 34.83 0.13
C PHE A 22 27.36 33.83 0.19
N TYR A 23 26.13 34.28 -0.10
CA TYR A 23 24.97 33.38 -0.17
C TYR A 23 25.18 32.26 -1.19
N ASN A 24 25.61 32.60 -2.40
CA ASN A 24 25.85 31.63 -3.46
C ASN A 24 26.95 30.63 -3.09
N GLN A 25 28.03 31.09 -2.45
CA GLN A 25 29.10 30.24 -1.93
C GLN A 25 28.60 29.25 -0.87
N GLN A 26 27.75 29.70 0.06
CA GLN A 26 27.19 28.79 1.06
C GLN A 26 26.26 27.74 0.43
N VAL A 27 25.48 28.14 -0.57
CA VAL A 27 24.60 27.21 -1.31
C VAL A 27 25.39 26.18 -2.12
N SER A 28 26.50 26.58 -2.74
CA SER A 28 27.41 25.66 -3.47
C SER A 28 28.12 24.70 -2.52
N ASN A 29 28.47 25.15 -1.31
CA ASN A 29 28.99 24.31 -0.21
C ASN A 29 27.96 23.34 0.38
N GLY A 30 26.79 23.18 -0.24
CA GLY A 30 25.76 22.24 0.21
C GLY A 30 25.00 22.70 1.45
N LEU A 31 25.10 23.99 1.82
CA LEU A 31 24.40 24.57 2.96
C LEU A 31 23.11 25.27 2.51
N LYS A 32 22.20 25.43 3.47
CA LYS A 32 20.93 26.12 3.31
C LYS A 32 20.63 26.92 4.56
N TRP A 33 20.19 28.16 4.37
CA TRP A 33 19.74 29.01 5.46
C TRP A 33 18.45 28.49 6.09
N CYS A 34 18.48 28.26 7.40
CA CYS A 34 17.28 27.94 8.17
C CYS A 34 16.59 29.21 8.68
N PHE A 35 15.34 29.44 8.26
CA PHE A 35 14.55 30.61 8.66
C PHE A 35 14.08 30.61 10.13
N LYS A 36 14.35 29.55 10.90
CA LYS A 36 13.99 29.47 12.32
C LYS A 36 15.19 29.70 13.24
N CYS A 37 16.31 29.02 13.03
CA CYS A 37 17.52 29.26 13.82
C CYS A 37 18.46 30.32 13.24
N ARG A 38 18.18 30.84 12.04
CA ARG A 38 19.01 31.84 11.33
C ARG A 38 20.47 31.41 11.21
N LYS A 39 20.69 30.18 10.75
CA LYS A 39 22.02 29.59 10.55
C LYS A 39 22.09 28.87 9.22
N TRP A 40 23.29 28.80 8.66
CA TRP A 40 23.63 27.91 7.56
C TRP A 40 23.73 26.48 8.07
N ILE A 41 22.89 25.60 7.55
CA ILE A 41 22.78 24.20 7.95
C ILE A 41 22.94 23.34 6.69
N SER A 42 23.61 22.19 6.80
CA SER A 42 23.65 21.21 5.72
C SER A 42 22.26 20.93 5.14
N LYS A 43 22.14 20.93 3.80
CA LYS A 43 20.91 20.57 3.08
C LYS A 43 20.36 19.20 3.50
N ALA A 44 21.23 18.27 3.89
CA ALA A 44 20.84 16.94 4.40
C ALA A 44 19.99 17.01 5.68
N LEU A 45 20.06 18.09 6.43
CA LEU A 45 19.33 18.32 7.68
C LEU A 45 18.00 19.05 7.46
N PHE A 46 17.48 19.08 6.23
CA PHE A 46 16.15 19.58 5.90
C PHE A 46 15.26 18.44 5.41
N ASN A 47 13.95 18.59 5.61
CA ASN A 47 12.95 17.69 5.02
C ASN A 47 12.63 18.11 3.58
N ILE A 48 12.10 17.18 2.81
CA ILE A 48 11.73 17.41 1.41
C ILE A 48 10.44 18.22 1.34
N ASP A 49 10.42 19.22 0.46
CA ASP A 49 9.25 20.01 0.10
C ASP A 49 9.24 20.25 -1.41
N ASN A 50 8.54 19.37 -2.14
CA ASN A 50 8.50 19.40 -3.60
C ASN A 50 7.82 20.64 -4.19
N SER A 51 7.12 21.45 -3.36
CA SER A 51 6.53 22.71 -3.81
C SER A 51 7.55 23.83 -3.96
N ARG A 52 8.75 23.66 -3.40
CA ARG A 52 9.83 24.65 -3.44
C ARG A 52 10.86 24.28 -4.50
N TRP A 53 11.45 25.30 -5.12
CA TRP A 53 12.42 25.12 -6.21
C TRP A 53 13.66 24.32 -5.79
N ASP A 54 14.07 24.42 -4.53
CA ASP A 54 15.21 23.68 -3.97
C ASP A 54 14.80 22.34 -3.33
N ARG A 55 13.52 21.97 -3.45
CA ARG A 55 12.91 20.75 -2.90
C ARG A 55 13.10 20.56 -1.39
N LEU A 56 13.41 21.62 -0.65
CA LEU A 56 13.72 21.57 0.78
C LEU A 56 12.90 22.59 1.57
N VAL A 57 12.32 22.14 2.69
CA VAL A 57 11.60 23.01 3.64
C VAL A 57 12.44 24.20 4.10
N SER A 58 11.81 25.29 4.55
CA SER A 58 12.51 26.50 5.01
C SER A 58 13.19 26.38 6.38
N LYS A 59 12.92 25.32 7.14
CA LYS A 59 13.38 25.13 8.52
C LYS A 59 14.11 23.80 8.67
N CYS A 60 15.27 23.76 9.32
CA CYS A 60 16.00 22.50 9.53
C CYS A 60 15.21 21.54 10.42
N ARG A 61 15.52 20.24 10.34
CA ARG A 61 14.86 19.16 11.09
C ARG A 61 14.87 19.41 12.60
N PHE A 62 15.96 19.96 13.14
CA PHE A 62 16.05 20.31 14.56
C PHE A 62 15.06 21.40 14.97
N CYS A 63 14.90 22.41 14.11
CA CYS A 63 13.96 23.50 14.31
C CYS A 63 12.50 23.09 14.10
N GLN A 64 12.24 22.10 13.25
CA GLN A 64 10.89 21.55 13.03
C GLN A 64 10.47 20.55 14.11
N ARG A 65 11.43 19.89 14.76
CA ARG A 65 11.14 18.90 15.80
C ARG A 65 10.34 19.57 16.93
N VAL A 66 9.14 19.05 17.15
CA VAL A 66 8.30 19.44 18.28
C VAL A 66 8.99 18.92 19.55
N LYS A 67 9.37 19.83 20.45
CA LYS A 67 10.11 19.49 21.68
C LYS A 67 9.23 18.76 22.70
N VAL A 68 7.94 19.08 22.75
CA VAL A 68 6.97 18.50 23.69
C VAL A 68 5.86 17.82 22.89
N LYS A 69 5.69 16.51 23.05
CA LYS A 69 4.53 15.81 22.48
C LYS A 69 3.30 16.19 23.31
N VAL A 70 2.35 16.89 22.70
CA VAL A 70 1.05 17.15 23.35
C VAL A 70 0.30 15.82 23.45
N VAL A 71 -0.05 15.43 24.67
CA VAL A 71 -0.85 14.22 24.91
C VAL A 71 -2.28 14.49 24.45
N THR A 72 -2.74 13.78 23.44
CA THR A 72 -4.13 13.88 22.93
C THR A 72 -5.09 12.92 23.63
N LYS A 73 -4.61 12.15 24.62
CA LYS A 73 -5.40 11.17 25.36
C LYS A 73 -6.54 11.90 26.09
N GLY A 74 -7.78 11.50 25.83
CA GLY A 74 -8.98 12.13 26.40
C GLY A 74 -9.56 13.28 25.57
N ARG A 75 -8.86 13.78 24.54
CA ARG A 75 -9.44 14.80 23.65
C ARG A 75 -10.54 14.19 22.80
N VAL A 76 -11.75 14.74 22.92
CA VAL A 76 -12.87 14.37 22.06
C VAL A 76 -12.60 14.87 20.65
N SER A 77 -12.70 13.96 19.67
CA SER A 77 -12.56 14.30 18.26
C SER A 77 -13.66 15.28 17.84
N THR A 78 -13.32 16.29 17.04
CA THR A 78 -14.28 17.21 16.42
C THR A 78 -15.23 16.51 15.44
N PHE A 79 -14.95 15.26 15.10
CA PHE A 79 -15.78 14.37 14.28
C PHE A 79 -16.61 13.39 15.10
N LYS A 80 -16.45 13.34 16.44
CA LYS A 80 -17.26 12.44 17.28
C LYS A 80 -18.73 12.84 17.15
N GLY A 81 -19.58 11.87 16.79
CA GLY A 81 -21.02 12.08 16.59
C GLY A 81 -21.40 12.71 15.25
N LYS A 82 -20.45 13.10 14.40
CA LYS A 82 -20.75 13.58 13.05
C LYS A 82 -20.98 12.39 12.12
N LEU A 83 -22.16 12.31 11.53
CA LEU A 83 -22.49 11.34 10.50
C LEU A 83 -22.28 11.96 9.12
N HIS A 84 -21.84 11.14 8.16
CA HIS A 84 -21.86 11.54 6.77
C HIS A 84 -23.29 11.72 6.27
N THR A 85 -23.51 12.72 5.42
CA THR A 85 -24.78 12.88 4.70
C THR A 85 -25.03 11.69 3.78
N GLU A 86 -26.30 11.39 3.48
CA GLU A 86 -26.64 10.31 2.55
C GLU A 86 -26.04 10.51 1.17
N ASP A 87 -26.01 11.76 0.67
CA ASP A 87 -25.33 12.11 -0.58
C ASP A 87 -23.82 11.79 -0.53
N SER A 88 -23.13 12.13 0.57
CA SER A 88 -21.72 11.78 0.74
C SER A 88 -21.51 10.27 0.77
N LYS A 89 -22.39 9.53 1.46
CA LYS A 89 -22.35 8.05 1.50
C LYS A 89 -22.54 7.47 0.10
N GLN A 90 -23.47 8.01 -0.69
CA GLN A 90 -23.74 7.56 -2.04
C GLN A 90 -22.56 7.84 -2.98
N LYS A 91 -21.97 9.03 -2.93
CA LYS A 91 -20.75 9.37 -3.68
C LYS A 91 -19.59 8.43 -3.36
N MET A 92 -19.35 8.18 -2.06
CA MET A 92 -18.35 7.20 -1.63
C MET A 92 -18.65 5.79 -2.16
N ARG A 93 -19.93 5.38 -2.17
CA ARG A 93 -20.34 4.06 -2.68
C ARG A 93 -20.08 3.92 -4.18
N ILE A 94 -20.34 4.96 -4.96
CA ILE A 94 -20.12 4.98 -6.41
C ILE A 94 -18.62 4.91 -6.72
N ILE A 95 -17.80 5.77 -6.11
CA ILE A 95 -16.35 5.82 -6.36
C ILE A 95 -15.66 4.51 -5.98
N ASN A 96 -16.13 3.83 -4.93
CA ASN A 96 -15.53 2.58 -4.48
C ASN A 96 -15.93 1.35 -5.30
N LYS A 97 -16.83 1.48 -6.29
CA LYS A 97 -17.33 0.37 -7.10
C LYS A 97 -16.94 0.49 -8.56
N GLY A 98 -16.73 -0.67 -9.19
CA GLY A 98 -16.58 -0.77 -10.64
C GLY A 98 -15.42 0.06 -11.19
N PRO A 99 -15.52 0.49 -12.47
CA PRO A 99 -14.47 1.26 -13.15
C PRO A 99 -14.04 2.56 -12.47
N GLY A 100 -14.91 3.17 -11.65
CA GLY A 100 -14.59 4.41 -10.94
C GLY A 100 -13.58 4.23 -9.80
N ASN A 101 -13.34 3.00 -9.34
CA ASN A 101 -12.34 2.72 -8.31
C ASN A 101 -10.96 2.57 -8.97
N PRO A 102 -9.94 3.37 -8.60
CA PRO A 102 -8.60 3.29 -9.19
C PRO A 102 -7.90 1.94 -8.93
N ASN A 103 -8.39 1.13 -7.99
CA ASN A 103 -7.91 -0.23 -7.75
C ASN A 103 -8.75 -1.31 -8.49
N TRP A 104 -9.74 -0.92 -9.30
CA TRP A 104 -10.56 -1.86 -10.05
C TRP A 104 -9.74 -2.53 -11.15
N LYS A 105 -9.86 -3.86 -11.22
CA LYS A 105 -9.17 -4.70 -12.21
C LYS A 105 -10.20 -5.49 -13.00
N GLY A 106 -11.11 -4.79 -13.70
CA GLY A 106 -12.11 -5.44 -14.56
C GLY A 106 -13.10 -6.36 -13.85
N GLY A 107 -13.33 -6.19 -12.55
CA GLY A 107 -14.27 -7.01 -11.79
C GLY A 107 -13.76 -8.42 -11.40
N ILE A 108 -12.47 -8.72 -11.62
CA ILE A 108 -11.84 -10.03 -11.30
C ILE A 108 -12.16 -10.50 -9.88
N SER A 109 -12.20 -9.60 -8.88
CA SER A 109 -12.55 -9.95 -7.49
C SER A 109 -13.96 -10.53 -7.35
N SER A 110 -14.93 -10.01 -8.11
CA SER A 110 -16.31 -10.50 -8.11
C SER A 110 -16.39 -11.89 -8.74
N LEU A 111 -15.73 -12.06 -9.89
CA LEU A 111 -15.68 -13.34 -10.60
C LEU A 111 -15.02 -14.45 -9.77
N ILE A 112 -13.87 -14.16 -9.12
CA ILE A 112 -13.20 -15.11 -8.24
C ILE A 112 -14.09 -15.57 -7.08
N LEU A 113 -14.86 -14.65 -6.49
CA LEU A 113 -15.80 -14.98 -5.42
C LEU A 113 -16.90 -15.91 -5.92
N GLN A 114 -17.45 -15.62 -7.09
CA GLN A 114 -18.45 -16.47 -7.74
C GLN A 114 -17.87 -17.87 -8.05
N ILE A 115 -16.67 -17.96 -8.63
CA ILE A 115 -15.98 -19.23 -8.90
C ILE A 115 -15.85 -20.06 -7.63
N ARG A 116 -15.44 -19.45 -6.52
CA ARG A 116 -15.27 -20.14 -5.22
C ARG A 116 -16.56 -20.70 -4.63
N ASN A 117 -17.71 -20.16 -5.02
CA ASN A 117 -19.02 -20.60 -4.57
C ASN A 117 -19.61 -21.72 -5.45
N THR A 118 -19.02 -21.99 -6.62
CA THR A 118 -19.49 -23.06 -7.52
C THR A 118 -19.31 -24.45 -6.92
N GLU A 119 -20.15 -25.40 -7.34
CA GLU A 119 -20.05 -26.78 -6.89
C GLU A 119 -18.76 -27.46 -7.38
N ARG A 120 -18.31 -27.13 -8.59
CA ARG A 120 -17.03 -27.60 -9.15
C ARG A 120 -15.85 -27.19 -8.26
N TYR A 121 -15.83 -25.96 -7.75
CA TYR A 121 -14.79 -25.51 -6.82
C TYR A 121 -14.86 -26.22 -5.48
N LYS A 122 -16.07 -26.48 -4.94
CA LYS A 122 -16.23 -27.28 -3.72
C LYS A 122 -15.74 -28.72 -3.92
N LYS A 123 -16.01 -29.32 -5.10
CA LYS A 123 -15.47 -30.63 -5.47
C LYS A 123 -13.94 -30.61 -5.50
N TRP A 124 -13.33 -29.67 -6.22
CA TRP A 124 -11.88 -29.51 -6.25
C TRP A 124 -11.28 -29.39 -4.84
N ARG A 125 -11.86 -28.56 -3.95
CA ARG A 125 -11.39 -28.47 -2.55
C ARG A 125 -11.43 -29.82 -1.83
N ARG A 126 -12.52 -30.59 -1.99
CA ARG A 126 -12.63 -31.93 -1.39
C ARG A 126 -11.57 -32.87 -1.93
N ASP A 127 -11.28 -32.82 -3.23
CA ASP A 127 -10.29 -33.68 -3.86
C ASP A 127 -8.86 -33.34 -3.40
N VAL A 128 -8.54 -32.05 -3.26
CA VAL A 128 -7.27 -31.58 -2.65
C VAL A 128 -7.14 -32.07 -1.21
N TYR A 129 -8.20 -31.92 -0.40
CA TYR A 129 -8.20 -32.42 0.98
C TYR A 129 -8.00 -33.92 1.09
N ARG A 130 -8.60 -34.70 0.17
CA ARG A 130 -8.44 -36.16 0.13
C ARG A 130 -7.04 -36.56 -0.29
N LYS A 131 -6.49 -35.93 -1.34
CA LYS A 131 -5.12 -36.18 -1.81
C LYS A 131 -4.11 -36.03 -0.66
N ASP A 132 -4.20 -34.92 0.07
CA ASP A 132 -3.26 -34.63 1.15
C ASP A 132 -3.71 -35.19 2.52
N GLN A 133 -4.76 -36.02 2.54
CA GLN A 133 -5.31 -36.64 3.75
C GLN A 133 -5.57 -35.64 4.90
N PHE A 134 -6.09 -34.46 4.57
CA PHE A 134 -6.32 -33.34 5.49
C PHE A 134 -5.06 -32.92 6.29
N THR A 135 -3.89 -33.04 5.67
CA THR A 135 -2.59 -32.76 6.28
C THR A 135 -1.93 -31.58 5.60
N CYS A 136 -1.39 -30.65 6.40
CA CYS A 136 -0.64 -29.52 5.88
C CYS A 136 0.64 -30.00 5.20
N THR A 137 0.80 -29.72 3.90
CA THR A 137 1.96 -30.15 3.10
C THR A 137 3.28 -29.48 3.50
N HIS A 138 3.25 -28.42 4.33
CA HIS A 138 4.45 -27.68 4.76
C HIS A 138 4.99 -28.09 6.12
N CYS A 139 4.13 -28.51 7.04
CA CYS A 139 4.54 -28.85 8.41
C CYS A 139 3.97 -30.17 8.91
N ASN A 140 3.31 -30.93 8.05
CA ASN A 140 2.71 -32.22 8.32
C ASN A 140 1.68 -32.25 9.46
N VAL A 141 1.19 -31.08 9.90
CA VAL A 141 0.11 -31.01 10.88
C VAL A 141 -1.20 -31.48 10.24
N LYS A 142 -1.83 -32.48 10.85
CA LYS A 142 -3.12 -33.01 10.41
C LYS A 142 -4.27 -32.25 11.05
N LYS A 143 -5.39 -32.13 10.35
CA LYS A 143 -6.62 -31.56 10.93
C LYS A 143 -7.06 -32.39 12.15
N ALA A 144 -7.07 -31.77 13.33
CA ALA A 144 -7.55 -32.37 14.57
C ALA A 144 -8.66 -31.49 15.15
N GLY A 145 -9.92 -31.88 14.92
CA GLY A 145 -11.11 -31.14 15.37
C GLY A 145 -11.10 -29.67 14.93
N ASN A 146 -11.44 -28.77 15.88
CA ASN A 146 -11.53 -27.33 15.65
C ASN A 146 -10.22 -26.57 15.93
N ASN A 147 -9.19 -27.24 16.45
CA ASN A 147 -7.95 -26.57 16.87
C ASN A 147 -7.03 -26.21 15.70
N ILE A 148 -7.15 -26.93 14.58
CA ILE A 148 -6.30 -26.75 13.41
C ILE A 148 -7.18 -26.53 12.18
N THR A 149 -7.17 -25.31 11.64
CA THR A 149 -7.77 -24.99 10.35
C THR A 149 -6.80 -25.32 9.23
N ILE A 150 -7.23 -26.22 8.34
CA ILE A 150 -6.57 -26.53 7.07
C ILE A 150 -7.39 -25.93 5.94
N ASP A 151 -6.74 -25.15 5.09
CA ASP A 151 -7.32 -24.53 3.91
C ASP A 151 -6.72 -25.17 2.64
N ALA A 152 -7.54 -25.36 1.60
CA ALA A 152 -7.05 -25.70 0.27
C ALA A 152 -6.50 -24.43 -0.41
N ASP A 153 -5.21 -24.45 -0.72
CA ASP A 153 -4.47 -23.38 -1.37
C ASP A 153 -4.13 -23.78 -2.80
N HIS A 154 -4.30 -22.84 -3.73
CA HIS A 154 -3.79 -22.96 -5.10
C HIS A 154 -2.28 -22.64 -5.12
N ILE A 155 -1.46 -23.52 -5.69
CA ILE A 155 -0.02 -23.30 -5.87
C ILE A 155 0.20 -22.14 -6.85
N ILE A 156 -0.44 -22.21 -8.02
CA ILE A 156 -0.63 -21.09 -8.95
C ILE A 156 -1.95 -20.41 -8.59
N PRO A 157 -1.93 -19.18 -8.04
CA PRO A 157 -3.12 -18.55 -7.50
C PRO A 157 -4.27 -18.46 -8.52
N LEU A 158 -5.49 -18.75 -8.09
CA LEU A 158 -6.70 -18.62 -8.90
C LEU A 158 -6.79 -17.26 -9.63
N ALA A 159 -6.44 -16.16 -8.94
CA ALA A 159 -6.45 -14.83 -9.53
C ALA A 159 -5.46 -14.67 -10.70
N LYS A 160 -4.33 -15.39 -10.64
CA LYS A 160 -3.32 -15.40 -11.69
C LYS A 160 -3.84 -16.16 -12.91
N ILE A 161 -4.43 -17.34 -12.69
CA ILE A 161 -5.02 -18.16 -13.76
C ILE A 161 -6.14 -17.38 -14.47
N VAL A 162 -7.09 -16.81 -13.73
CA VAL A 162 -8.19 -16.01 -14.29
C VAL A 162 -7.67 -14.84 -15.14
N PHE A 163 -6.59 -14.19 -14.70
CA PHE A 163 -6.00 -13.08 -15.44
C PHE A 163 -5.24 -13.52 -16.69
N GLU A 164 -4.39 -14.55 -16.58
CA GLU A 164 -3.57 -15.04 -17.69
C GLU A 164 -4.42 -15.69 -18.79
N ASP A 165 -5.47 -16.43 -18.41
CA ASP A 165 -6.38 -17.08 -19.35
C ASP A 165 -7.52 -16.16 -19.82
N ASN A 166 -7.50 -14.89 -19.42
CA ASN A 166 -8.48 -13.87 -19.81
C ASN A 166 -9.94 -14.30 -19.56
N ILE A 167 -10.18 -14.97 -18.44
CA ILE A 167 -11.51 -15.49 -18.06
C ILE A 167 -12.36 -14.34 -17.54
N LYS A 168 -13.53 -14.13 -18.17
CA LYS A 168 -14.45 -13.02 -17.88
C LYS A 168 -15.77 -13.49 -17.31
N THR A 169 -16.18 -14.73 -17.58
CA THR A 169 -17.46 -15.27 -17.14
C THR A 169 -17.31 -16.51 -16.26
N ILE A 170 -18.40 -16.90 -15.60
CA ILE A 170 -18.40 -18.10 -14.76
C ILE A 170 -18.37 -19.36 -15.63
N GLU A 171 -19.03 -19.31 -16.79
CA GLU A 171 -19.10 -20.41 -17.75
C GLU A 171 -17.69 -20.72 -18.30
N GLU A 172 -16.94 -19.69 -18.70
CA GLU A 172 -15.54 -19.83 -19.11
C GLU A 172 -14.68 -20.40 -17.97
N ALA A 173 -14.86 -19.89 -16.74
CA ALA A 173 -14.12 -20.38 -15.58
C ALA A 173 -14.42 -21.86 -15.30
N LEU A 174 -15.68 -22.27 -15.46
CA LEU A 174 -16.12 -23.65 -15.25
C LEU A 174 -15.62 -24.59 -16.34
N LEU A 175 -15.25 -24.12 -17.53
CA LEU A 175 -14.63 -24.93 -18.59
C LEU A 175 -13.10 -24.99 -18.51
N ASN A 176 -12.48 -24.11 -17.71
CA ASN A 176 -11.03 -24.06 -17.58
C ASN A 176 -10.50 -25.12 -16.59
N GLU A 177 -9.81 -26.13 -17.12
CA GLU A 177 -9.27 -27.23 -16.31
C GLU A 177 -8.15 -26.80 -15.34
N ARG A 178 -7.36 -25.76 -15.68
CA ARG A 178 -6.24 -25.30 -14.84
C ARG A 178 -6.70 -24.80 -13.46
N ILE A 179 -7.92 -24.27 -13.37
CA ILE A 179 -8.53 -23.84 -12.11
C ILE A 179 -8.77 -25.04 -11.17
N PHE A 180 -9.11 -26.20 -11.74
CA PHE A 180 -9.56 -27.38 -11.01
C PHE A 180 -8.57 -28.55 -11.07
N GLU A 181 -7.34 -28.30 -11.54
CA GLU A 181 -6.26 -29.25 -11.46
C GLU A 181 -5.91 -29.54 -10.00
N VAL A 182 -6.05 -30.80 -9.58
CA VAL A 182 -5.81 -31.22 -8.20
C VAL A 182 -4.33 -31.11 -7.84
N GLU A 183 -3.42 -31.28 -8.81
CA GLU A 183 -1.98 -31.10 -8.60
C GLU A 183 -1.59 -29.64 -8.34
N ASN A 184 -2.36 -28.69 -8.86
CA ASN A 184 -2.23 -27.28 -8.53
C ASN A 184 -2.84 -26.93 -7.15
N GLY A 185 -3.40 -27.91 -6.44
CA GLY A 185 -3.94 -27.76 -5.09
C GLY A 185 -3.04 -28.39 -4.03
N ARG A 186 -2.98 -27.72 -2.86
CA ARG A 186 -2.34 -28.24 -1.66
C ARG A 186 -3.10 -27.83 -0.40
N CYS A 187 -3.01 -28.66 0.63
CA CYS A 187 -3.51 -28.37 1.96
C CYS A 187 -2.47 -27.60 2.76
N LEU A 188 -2.88 -26.48 3.36
CA LEU A 188 -2.04 -25.70 4.26
C LEU A 188 -2.79 -25.37 5.55
N CYS A 189 -2.12 -25.52 6.68
CA CYS A 189 -2.61 -24.93 7.92
C CYS A 189 -2.53 -23.41 7.84
N ARG A 190 -3.39 -22.72 8.60
CA ARG A 190 -3.46 -21.25 8.55
C ARG A 190 -2.12 -20.56 8.82
N LYS A 191 -1.26 -21.15 9.65
CA LYS A 191 0.10 -20.64 9.96
C LYS A 191 1.00 -20.71 8.72
N CYS A 192 1.09 -21.86 8.07
CA CYS A 192 1.87 -22.04 6.84
C CYS A 192 1.29 -21.25 5.68
N HIS A 193 -0.03 -21.19 5.55
CA HIS A 193 -0.70 -20.47 4.47
C HIS A 193 -0.37 -18.97 4.47
N LYS A 194 -0.31 -18.34 5.65
CA LYS A 194 0.09 -16.94 5.81
C LYS A 194 1.54 -16.66 5.40
N ASN A 195 2.40 -17.68 5.38
CA ASN A 195 3.81 -17.56 5.02
C ASN A 195 4.04 -17.77 3.51
N THR A 196 3.03 -18.19 2.75
CA THR A 196 3.22 -18.36 1.32
C THR A 196 3.47 -17.00 0.65
N PRO A 197 4.26 -16.96 -0.44
CA PRO A 197 4.47 -15.74 -1.21
C PRO A 197 3.16 -15.18 -1.80
N THR A 198 2.17 -16.05 -1.99
CA THR A 198 0.86 -15.77 -2.59
C THR A 198 -0.16 -15.26 -1.58
N TRP A 199 0.15 -15.29 -0.28
CA TRP A 199 -0.70 -14.69 0.75
C TRP A 199 -0.78 -13.17 0.57
N GLY A 200 -1.98 -12.60 0.60
CA GLY A 200 -2.24 -11.21 0.17
C GLY A 200 -1.35 -10.14 0.82
N VAL A 201 -0.94 -10.33 2.08
CA VAL A 201 -0.03 -9.40 2.78
C VAL A 201 1.40 -9.45 2.21
N ASN A 202 1.86 -10.63 1.78
CA ASN A 202 3.24 -10.84 1.31
C ASN A 202 3.43 -10.35 -0.12
N ILE A 203 2.40 -10.45 -0.96
CA ILE A 203 2.38 -9.86 -2.32
C ILE A 203 2.62 -8.34 -2.25
N ASN A 204 1.91 -7.64 -1.38
CA ASN A 204 2.02 -6.18 -1.24
C ASN A 204 3.41 -5.74 -0.77
N LYS A 205 4.07 -6.52 0.11
CA LYS A 205 5.45 -6.25 0.53
C LYS A 205 6.43 -6.35 -0.64
N LYS A 206 6.31 -7.39 -1.49
CA LYS A 206 7.16 -7.54 -2.69
C LYS A 206 6.98 -6.38 -3.67
N ILE A 207 5.74 -5.98 -3.96
CA ILE A 207 5.45 -4.86 -4.88
C ILE A 207 6.04 -3.54 -4.34
N ARG A 208 5.89 -3.26 -3.04
CA ARG A 208 6.43 -2.04 -2.42
C ARG A 208 7.96 -2.00 -2.43
N ASN A 209 8.61 -3.15 -2.24
CA ASN A 209 10.07 -3.23 -2.28
C ASN A 209 10.63 -3.18 -3.70
N GLY A 210 9.89 -3.70 -4.69
CA GLY A 210 10.27 -3.63 -6.11
C GLY A 210 10.18 -2.21 -6.69
N LYS A 211 9.23 -1.38 -6.23
CA LYS A 211 9.08 0.04 -6.65
C LYS A 211 10.08 1.01 -6.01
N ARG A 212 10.96 0.53 -5.13
CA ARG A 212 12.00 1.33 -4.45
C ARG A 212 13.39 1.16 -5.07
N LYS A 213 13.50 0.43 -6.18
CA LYS A 213 14.71 0.36 -7.00
C LYS A 213 14.61 1.36 -8.14
#